data_AF-A0A535WVA7-F1
#
_entry.id   AF-A0A535WVA7-F1
#
_cell.length_a   1.000
_cell.length_b   1.000
_cell.length_c   1.000
_cell.angle_alpha   90.00
_cell.angle_beta   90.00
_cell.angle_gamma   90.00
#
_symmetry.space_group_name_H-M   'P 1'
#
loop_
_entity.id
_entity.type
_entity.pdbx_description
1 polymer ?
#
loop_
_entity_poly.entity_id
_entity_poly.type
_entity_poly.pdbx_seq_one_letter_code
_entity_poly.pdbx_strand_id
1 'polypeptide(L)'
;VGFISMFIIGGVTGIMHASPPADLIQHDTYFIVAHIHYVLIGGSIMALLAGVHYWFPKMSGRMMNETLGQWQFWTFFIFFNVTFMPMHWTGLLGMPRRVYTYGPDLGVTELNQLSTIGALGLGISVLLFVINLFASLRYGEIAPDDPWDGATLEWSIPSPPPIFNFARIPTVHSRDGWWAMKHPERMHLDPIEVTPLAGGPGHATERAHEVIATAGPDATPPVIHMPSPSYWPLLSALGLAMMASGLLMADAFGPITIPIFAILGVLLLVGSIYGWSFEAP
;
A
#
# COMPACT_ATOMS: atom_id res chain seq x y z
N VAL A 1 -11.62 -10.07 6.11
CA VAL A 1 -12.33 -10.35 7.38
C VAL A 1 -11.75 -9.57 8.55
N GLY A 2 -10.46 -9.73 8.88
CA GLY A 2 -9.84 -9.02 10.02
C GLY A 2 -10.03 -7.49 9.99
N PHE A 3 -9.89 -6.88 8.80
CA PHE A 3 -10.21 -5.46 8.57
C PHE A 3 -11.59 -5.08 9.11
N ILE A 4 -12.64 -5.77 8.65
CA ILE A 4 -14.04 -5.46 9.00
C ILE A 4 -14.22 -5.56 10.51
N SER A 5 -13.73 -6.64 11.13
CA SER A 5 -13.86 -6.87 12.56
C SER A 5 -13.21 -5.78 13.40
N MET A 6 -11.94 -5.45 13.13
CA MET A 6 -11.21 -4.44 13.91
C MET A 6 -11.71 -3.03 13.63
N PHE A 7 -12.05 -2.73 12.37
CA PHE A 7 -12.57 -1.41 12.00
C PHE A 7 -13.94 -1.13 12.63
N ILE A 8 -14.79 -2.15 12.78
CA ILE A 8 -16.06 -2.02 13.52
C ILE A 8 -15.79 -1.66 15.00
N ILE A 9 -14.87 -2.36 15.66
CA ILE A 9 -14.51 -2.06 17.06
C ILE A 9 -14.01 -0.62 17.17
N GLY A 10 -13.10 -0.20 16.28
CA GLY A 10 -12.61 1.18 16.23
C GLY A 10 -13.70 2.20 15.91
N GLY A 11 -14.63 1.88 15.01
CA GLY A 11 -15.75 2.75 14.64
C GLY A 11 -16.70 2.99 15.81
N VAL A 12 -17.01 1.95 16.59
CA VAL A 12 -17.86 2.07 17.79
C VAL A 12 -17.21 2.98 18.83
N THR A 13 -15.91 2.85 19.07
CA THR A 13 -15.20 3.75 20.01
C THR A 13 -15.05 5.17 19.46
N GLY A 14 -15.01 5.35 18.14
CA GLY A 14 -15.00 6.67 17.51
C GLY A 14 -16.30 7.44 17.72
N ILE A 15 -17.44 6.75 17.73
CA ILE A 15 -18.74 7.37 18.07
C ILE A 15 -18.73 7.90 19.51
N MET A 16 -18.02 7.24 20.43
CA MET A 16 -17.90 7.73 21.81
C MET A 16 -17.12 9.05 21.86
N HIS A 17 -16.05 9.20 21.09
CA HIS A 17 -15.30 10.45 20.98
C HIS A 17 -16.07 11.60 20.33
N ALA A 18 -17.10 11.30 19.53
CA ALA A 18 -17.98 12.32 18.97
C ALA A 18 -18.92 12.94 20.02
N SER A 19 -19.02 12.35 21.21
CA SER A 19 -19.84 12.84 22.32
C SER A 19 -18.99 13.68 23.28
N PRO A 20 -19.18 15.01 23.37
CA PRO A 20 -18.42 15.87 24.28
C PRO A 20 -18.36 15.41 25.75
N PRO A 21 -19.46 14.93 26.39
CA PRO A 21 -19.37 14.48 27.78
C PRO A 21 -18.55 13.20 27.95
N ALA A 22 -18.54 12.30 26.96
CA ALA A 22 -17.71 11.10 27.00
C ALA A 22 -16.24 11.45 26.71
N ASP A 23 -16.01 12.29 25.71
CA ASP A 23 -14.66 12.72 25.35
C ASP A 23 -13.98 13.45 26.51
N LEU A 24 -14.69 14.27 27.29
CA LEU A 24 -14.13 14.99 28.45
C LEU A 24 -13.37 14.06 29.42
N ILE A 25 -13.82 12.81 29.59
CA ILE A 25 -13.21 11.83 30.50
C ILE A 25 -12.16 10.99 29.79
N GLN A 26 -12.32 10.76 28.48
CA GLN A 26 -11.43 9.92 27.67
C GLN A 26 -10.27 10.70 27.04
N HIS A 27 -10.38 12.03 27.00
CA HIS A 27 -9.43 12.92 26.36
C HIS A 27 -8.04 12.74 26.95
N ASP A 28 -7.02 12.74 26.10
CA ASP A 28 -5.62 12.54 26.48
C ASP A 28 -5.32 11.25 27.28
N THR A 29 -6.21 10.26 27.27
CA THR A 29 -5.96 8.94 27.85
C THR A 29 -5.56 7.91 26.79
N TYR A 30 -5.15 6.72 27.26
CA TYR A 30 -4.95 5.55 26.41
C TYR A 30 -6.20 5.11 25.64
N PHE A 31 -7.40 5.60 25.98
CA PHE A 31 -8.63 5.27 25.24
C PHE A 31 -8.59 5.83 23.80
N ILE A 32 -8.15 7.09 23.63
CA ILE A 32 -7.94 7.68 22.29
C ILE A 32 -6.86 6.91 21.52
N VAL A 33 -5.80 6.49 22.23
CA VAL A 33 -4.71 5.71 21.62
C VAL A 33 -5.27 4.38 21.10
N ALA A 34 -6.06 3.67 21.90
CA ALA A 34 -6.70 2.43 21.49
C ALA A 34 -7.59 2.65 20.26
N HIS A 35 -8.49 3.64 20.31
CA HIS A 35 -9.40 3.98 19.22
C HIS A 35 -8.66 4.20 17.89
N ILE A 36 -7.68 5.11 17.87
CA ILE A 36 -6.98 5.46 16.63
C ILE A 36 -6.19 4.29 16.06
N HIS A 37 -5.64 3.41 16.90
CA HIS A 37 -4.92 2.22 16.43
C HIS A 37 -5.88 1.19 15.82
N TYR A 38 -7.08 1.00 16.39
CA TYR A 38 -8.09 0.11 15.80
C TYR A 38 -8.53 0.56 14.40
N VAL A 39 -8.71 1.86 14.15
CA VAL A 39 -9.11 2.36 12.82
C VAL A 39 -7.93 2.47 11.85
N LEU A 40 -6.76 2.95 12.30
CA LEU A 40 -5.61 3.18 11.42
C LEU A 40 -4.87 1.88 11.10
N ILE A 41 -4.53 1.09 12.12
CA ILE A 41 -3.76 -0.14 11.95
C ILE A 41 -4.70 -1.31 11.70
N GLY A 42 -5.71 -1.50 12.55
CA GLY A 42 -6.73 -2.52 12.34
C GLY A 42 -7.51 -2.34 11.03
N GLY A 43 -7.67 -1.09 10.58
CA GLY A 43 -8.19 -0.75 9.27
C GLY A 43 -7.11 -0.70 8.17
N SER A 44 -6.48 0.46 8.04
CA SER A 44 -5.63 0.78 6.87
C SER A 44 -4.43 -0.16 6.70
N ILE A 45 -3.70 -0.49 7.77
CA ILE A 45 -2.53 -1.39 7.65
C ILE A 45 -2.96 -2.81 7.28
N MET A 46 -4.05 -3.33 7.85
CA MET A 46 -4.58 -4.63 7.47
C MET A 46 -5.03 -4.66 6.00
N ALA A 47 -5.64 -3.58 5.51
CA ALA A 47 -6.01 -3.45 4.10
C ALA A 47 -4.76 -3.37 3.18
N LEU A 48 -3.71 -2.66 3.60
CA LEU A 48 -2.44 -2.62 2.86
C LEU A 48 -1.77 -3.99 2.81
N LEU A 49 -1.74 -4.73 3.93
CA LEU A 49 -1.20 -6.10 3.95
C LEU A 49 -2.01 -7.04 3.05
N ALA A 50 -3.34 -6.93 3.05
CA ALA A 50 -4.19 -7.67 2.13
C ALA A 50 -3.90 -7.30 0.66
N GLY A 51 -3.74 -6.01 0.37
CA GLY A 51 -3.36 -5.51 -0.95
C GLY A 51 -2.00 -6.04 -1.41
N VAL A 52 -1.01 -6.10 -0.52
CA VAL A 52 0.28 -6.71 -0.83
C VAL A 52 0.09 -8.18 -1.22
N HIS A 53 -0.59 -9.00 -0.42
CA HIS A 53 -0.79 -10.41 -0.77
C HIS A 53 -1.57 -10.59 -2.09
N TYR A 54 -2.57 -9.73 -2.33
CA TYR A 54 -3.39 -9.78 -3.54
C TYR A 54 -2.59 -9.41 -4.81
N TRP A 55 -1.85 -8.29 -4.80
CA TRP A 55 -1.12 -7.80 -5.97
C TRP A 55 0.36 -8.22 -6.03
N PHE A 56 0.89 -8.94 -5.04
CA PHE A 56 2.27 -9.43 -5.06
C PHE A 56 2.61 -10.24 -6.31
N PRO A 57 1.76 -11.17 -6.80
CA PRO A 57 2.01 -11.88 -8.05
C PRO A 57 2.15 -10.94 -9.25
N LYS A 58 1.31 -9.90 -9.32
CA LYS A 58 1.33 -8.91 -10.38
C LYS A 58 2.59 -8.04 -10.34
N MET A 59 3.05 -7.66 -9.14
CA MET A 59 4.24 -6.82 -8.99
C MET A 59 5.56 -7.60 -9.19
N SER A 60 5.63 -8.85 -8.75
CA SER A 60 6.88 -9.61 -8.67
C SER A 60 7.00 -10.76 -9.68
N GLY A 61 5.90 -11.21 -10.30
CA GLY A 61 5.85 -12.42 -11.10
C GLY A 61 5.99 -13.72 -10.29
N ARG A 62 5.81 -13.65 -8.95
CA ARG A 62 5.97 -14.79 -8.04
C ARG A 62 4.79 -14.92 -7.09
N MET A 63 4.44 -16.14 -6.69
CA MET A 63 3.41 -16.39 -5.68
C MET A 63 3.99 -16.27 -4.26
N MET A 64 3.21 -15.70 -3.32
CA MET A 64 3.56 -15.73 -1.91
C MET A 64 3.26 -17.08 -1.27
N ASN A 65 3.97 -17.44 -0.20
CA ASN A 65 3.63 -18.63 0.56
C ASN A 65 2.36 -18.39 1.40
N GLU A 66 1.28 -19.09 1.07
CA GLU A 66 -0.02 -18.99 1.74
C GLU A 66 0.02 -19.41 3.21
N THR A 67 0.78 -20.45 3.56
CA THR A 67 0.91 -20.90 4.95
C THR A 67 1.55 -19.83 5.81
N LEU A 68 2.65 -19.22 5.35
CA LEU A 68 3.28 -18.10 6.06
C LEU A 68 2.37 -16.87 6.11
N GLY A 69 1.61 -16.60 5.05
CA GLY A 69 0.61 -15.52 5.03
C GLY A 69 -0.49 -15.71 6.08
N GLN A 70 -0.99 -16.94 6.24
CA GLN A 70 -1.98 -17.27 7.27
C GLN A 70 -1.41 -17.14 8.69
N TRP A 71 -0.18 -17.61 8.92
CA TRP A 71 0.50 -17.41 10.21
C TRP A 71 0.67 -15.92 10.52
N GLN A 72 1.15 -15.16 9.54
CA GLN A 72 1.30 -13.72 9.65
C GLN A 72 -0.02 -13.04 10.00
N PHE A 73 -1.12 -13.39 9.31
CA PHE A 73 -2.47 -12.88 9.58
C PHE A 73 -2.93 -13.20 11.00
N TRP A 74 -2.87 -14.45 11.44
CA TRP A 74 -3.38 -14.85 12.76
C TRP A 74 -2.55 -14.24 13.90
N THR A 75 -1.23 -14.27 13.77
CA THR A 75 -0.34 -13.60 14.72
C THR A 75 -0.65 -12.10 14.77
N PHE A 76 -0.83 -11.44 13.63
CA PHE A 76 -1.22 -10.02 13.61
C PHE A 76 -2.56 -9.81 14.32
N PHE A 77 -3.59 -10.55 13.92
CA PHE A 77 -4.96 -10.34 14.38
C PHE A 77 -5.10 -10.56 15.89
N ILE A 78 -4.50 -11.62 16.42
CA ILE A 78 -4.53 -11.93 17.86
C ILE A 78 -3.75 -10.88 18.63
N PHE A 79 -2.49 -10.66 18.29
CA PHE A 79 -1.63 -9.77 19.06
C PHE A 79 -2.00 -8.29 18.91
N PHE A 80 -2.67 -7.91 17.82
CA PHE A 80 -3.27 -6.58 17.68
C PHE A 80 -4.31 -6.33 18.77
N ASN A 81 -5.23 -7.28 18.96
CA ASN A 81 -6.24 -7.18 20.01
C ASN A 81 -5.61 -7.26 21.40
N VAL A 82 -4.62 -8.13 21.61
CA VAL A 82 -3.86 -8.19 22.89
C VAL A 82 -3.13 -6.87 23.17
N THR A 83 -2.66 -6.16 22.15
CA THR A 83 -1.97 -4.87 22.31
C THR A 83 -2.96 -3.76 22.67
N PHE A 84 -3.99 -3.57 21.86
CA PHE A 84 -4.80 -2.34 21.90
C PHE A 84 -6.13 -2.51 22.63
N MET A 85 -6.67 -3.72 22.76
CA MET A 85 -7.91 -3.91 23.51
C MET A 85 -7.72 -3.53 24.99
N PRO A 86 -6.65 -3.98 25.70
CA PRO A 86 -6.40 -3.58 27.09
C PRO A 86 -6.30 -2.06 27.27
N MET A 87 -5.82 -1.33 26.25
CA MET A 87 -5.66 0.12 26.31
C MET A 87 -6.99 0.88 26.44
N HIS A 88 -8.10 0.31 25.99
CA HIS A 88 -9.42 0.90 26.26
C HIS A 88 -9.68 0.90 27.78
N TRP A 89 -9.39 -0.19 28.49
CA TRP A 89 -9.56 -0.23 29.94
C TRP A 89 -8.54 0.62 30.68
N THR A 90 -7.25 0.60 30.30
CA THR A 90 -6.27 1.47 30.96
C THR A 90 -6.58 2.94 30.76
N GLY A 91 -7.12 3.32 29.59
CA GLY A 91 -7.62 4.66 29.32
C GLY A 91 -8.81 5.05 30.20
N LEU A 92 -9.80 4.17 30.34
CA LEU A 92 -10.95 4.40 31.24
C LEU A 92 -10.55 4.45 32.73
N LEU A 93 -9.48 3.75 33.11
CA LEU A 93 -8.90 3.82 34.45
C LEU A 93 -8.02 5.06 34.67
N GLY A 94 -7.91 5.93 33.66
CA GLY A 94 -7.25 7.23 33.78
C GLY A 94 -5.77 7.24 33.42
N MET A 95 -5.25 6.20 32.76
CA MET A 95 -3.85 6.20 32.28
C MET A 95 -3.68 7.23 31.16
N PRO A 96 -2.91 8.32 31.37
CA PRO A 96 -2.71 9.37 30.37
C PRO A 96 -1.81 8.87 29.25
N ARG A 97 -2.00 9.36 28.02
CA ARG A 97 -1.06 9.10 26.91
C ARG A 97 0.23 9.91 27.10
N ARG A 98 1.31 9.51 26.42
CA ARG A 98 2.61 10.22 26.40
C ARG A 98 3.32 10.29 27.76
N VAL A 99 3.09 9.31 28.63
CA VAL A 99 3.83 9.11 29.88
C VAL A 99 4.80 7.94 29.73
N TYR A 100 6.02 8.08 30.26
CA TYR A 100 7.01 7.01 30.23
C TYR A 100 6.89 6.04 31.42
N THR A 101 6.17 6.44 32.48
CA THR A 101 5.93 5.66 33.69
C THR A 101 4.56 5.99 34.27
N TYR A 102 4.03 5.09 35.11
CA TYR A 102 2.77 5.25 35.82
C TYR A 102 2.92 4.71 37.25
N GLY A 103 2.13 5.26 38.18
CA GLY A 103 2.15 4.85 39.57
C GLY A 103 1.56 3.43 39.76
N PRO A 104 2.09 2.62 40.68
CA PRO A 104 1.55 1.29 40.97
C PRO A 104 0.13 1.33 41.55
N ASP A 105 -0.25 2.46 42.15
CA ASP A 105 -1.57 2.76 42.70
C ASP A 105 -2.69 2.88 41.65
N LEU A 106 -2.34 3.08 40.38
CA LEU A 106 -3.31 3.17 39.28
C LEU A 106 -3.95 1.82 38.91
N GLY A 107 -3.34 0.69 39.33
CA GLY A 107 -3.91 -0.64 39.11
C GLY A 107 -3.92 -1.14 37.65
N VAL A 108 -3.20 -0.46 36.74
CA VAL A 108 -3.16 -0.81 35.30
C VAL A 108 -1.96 -1.67 34.90
N THR A 109 -1.12 -2.06 35.86
CA THR A 109 0.16 -2.75 35.60
C THR A 109 -0.01 -3.99 34.74
N GLU A 110 -0.96 -4.86 35.08
CA GLU A 110 -1.21 -6.12 34.38
C GLU A 110 -1.74 -5.89 32.95
N LEU A 111 -2.66 -4.93 32.80
CA LEU A 111 -3.21 -4.55 31.49
C LEU A 111 -2.14 -3.96 30.58
N ASN A 112 -1.27 -3.10 31.11
CA ASN A 112 -0.18 -2.50 30.35
C ASN A 112 0.93 -3.52 30.02
N GLN A 113 1.19 -4.48 30.91
CA GLN A 113 2.06 -5.62 30.62
C GLN A 113 1.48 -6.49 29.48
N LEU A 114 0.17 -6.76 29.52
CA LEU A 114 -0.51 -7.50 28.44
C LEU A 114 -0.41 -6.76 27.10
N SER A 115 -0.64 -5.44 27.10
CA SER A 115 -0.41 -4.61 25.92
C SER A 115 1.02 -4.70 25.38
N THR A 116 2.01 -4.77 26.26
CA THR A 116 3.43 -4.89 25.90
C THR A 116 3.73 -6.25 25.28
N ILE A 117 3.20 -7.34 25.84
CA ILE A 117 3.31 -8.69 25.26
C ILE A 117 2.64 -8.73 23.87
N GLY A 118 1.49 -8.07 23.74
CA GLY A 118 0.82 -7.80 22.48
C GLY A 118 1.76 -7.19 21.45
N ALA A 119 2.40 -6.08 21.81
CA ALA A 119 3.28 -5.34 20.90
C ALA A 119 4.48 -6.17 20.44
N LEU A 120 5.06 -7.00 21.31
CA LEU A 120 6.13 -7.93 20.93
C LEU A 120 5.63 -8.98 19.94
N GLY A 121 4.43 -9.53 20.15
CA GLY A 121 3.79 -10.47 19.21
C GLY A 121 3.47 -9.84 17.85
N LEU A 122 3.11 -8.56 17.80
CA LEU A 122 2.99 -7.82 16.54
C LEU A 122 4.34 -7.72 15.81
N GLY A 123 5.43 -7.51 16.54
CA GLY A 123 6.79 -7.57 15.97
C GLY A 123 7.09 -8.91 15.31
N ILE A 124 6.65 -10.02 15.90
CA ILE A 124 6.76 -11.37 15.30
C ILE A 124 5.95 -11.46 14.01
N SER A 125 4.72 -10.93 13.98
CA SER A 125 3.92 -10.91 12.74
C SER A 125 4.59 -10.12 11.61
N VAL A 126 5.18 -8.96 11.91
CA VAL A 126 5.95 -8.19 10.93
C VAL A 126 7.16 -8.98 10.43
N LEU A 127 7.86 -9.70 11.33
CA LEU A 127 8.96 -10.57 10.93
C LEU A 127 8.49 -11.70 10.00
N LEU A 128 7.37 -12.35 10.29
CA LEU A 128 6.77 -13.37 9.41
C LEU A 128 6.43 -12.79 8.03
N PHE A 129 5.87 -11.57 7.98
CA PHE A 129 5.60 -10.87 6.73
C PHE A 129 6.88 -10.64 5.92
N VAL A 130 7.92 -10.10 6.55
CA VAL A 130 9.21 -9.81 5.91
C VAL A 130 9.88 -11.09 5.40
N ILE A 131 9.86 -12.16 6.19
CA ILE A 131 10.37 -13.48 5.78
C ILE A 131 9.60 -13.97 4.55
N ASN A 132 8.26 -13.92 4.58
CA ASN A 132 7.44 -14.38 3.46
C ASN A 132 7.71 -13.56 2.19
N LEU A 133 7.82 -12.24 2.32
CA LEU A 133 8.11 -11.32 1.23
C LEU A 133 9.43 -11.68 0.53
N PHE A 134 10.53 -11.75 1.27
CA PHE A 134 11.85 -12.04 0.69
C PHE A 134 12.01 -13.49 0.23
N ALA A 135 11.45 -14.45 0.96
CA ALA A 135 11.47 -15.85 0.56
C ALA A 135 10.68 -16.07 -0.74
N SER A 136 9.51 -15.44 -0.88
CA SER A 136 8.67 -15.57 -2.07
C SER A 136 9.27 -14.85 -3.29
N LEU A 137 9.92 -13.70 -3.09
CA LEU A 137 10.66 -13.02 -4.17
C LEU A 137 11.77 -13.90 -4.74
N ARG A 138 12.45 -14.70 -3.90
CA ARG A 138 13.60 -15.51 -4.31
C ARG A 138 13.24 -16.94 -4.73
N TYR A 139 12.26 -17.55 -4.08
CA TYR A 139 11.95 -18.97 -4.18
C TYR A 139 10.48 -19.27 -4.49
N GLY A 140 9.64 -18.24 -4.65
CA GLY A 140 8.22 -18.42 -4.97
C GLY A 140 8.02 -19.08 -6.34
N GLU A 141 6.89 -19.75 -6.50
CA GLU A 141 6.47 -20.28 -7.80
C GLU A 141 6.21 -19.13 -8.78
N ILE A 142 6.40 -19.38 -10.07
CA ILE A 142 6.12 -18.37 -11.11
C ILE A 142 4.62 -18.10 -11.11
N ALA A 143 4.24 -16.82 -11.01
CA ALA A 143 2.86 -16.41 -11.01
C ALA A 143 2.26 -16.55 -12.42
N PRO A 144 1.04 -17.10 -12.56
CA PRO A 144 0.26 -16.95 -13.79
C PRO A 144 -0.21 -15.51 -13.98
N ASP A 145 -0.76 -15.22 -15.15
CA ASP A 145 -1.31 -13.90 -15.50
C ASP A 145 -2.49 -13.52 -14.57
N ASP A 146 -3.35 -14.50 -14.27
CA ASP A 146 -4.52 -14.41 -13.39
C ASP A 146 -4.52 -15.54 -12.32
N PRO A 147 -3.81 -15.36 -11.18
CA PRO A 147 -3.74 -16.36 -10.12
C PRO A 147 -5.02 -16.49 -9.28
N TRP A 148 -5.89 -15.48 -9.31
CA TRP A 148 -7.04 -15.37 -8.41
C TRP A 148 -8.39 -15.52 -9.11
N ASP A 149 -8.39 -15.74 -10.43
CA ASP A 149 -9.58 -15.62 -11.27
C ASP A 149 -10.24 -14.23 -11.11
N GLY A 150 -9.42 -13.18 -11.17
CA GLY A 150 -9.81 -11.80 -10.88
C GLY A 150 -10.85 -11.23 -11.85
N ALA A 151 -11.58 -10.21 -11.42
CA ALA A 151 -12.69 -9.65 -12.20
C ALA A 151 -12.28 -8.44 -13.08
N THR A 152 -11.13 -7.86 -12.79
CA THR A 152 -10.66 -6.57 -13.28
C THR A 152 -9.48 -6.73 -14.26
N LEU A 153 -9.22 -5.68 -15.07
CA LEU A 153 -8.34 -5.75 -16.24
C LEU A 153 -6.86 -5.98 -15.92
N GLU A 154 -6.40 -5.69 -14.71
CA GLU A 154 -5.00 -5.96 -14.31
C GLU A 154 -4.66 -7.46 -14.38
N TRP A 155 -5.68 -8.32 -14.31
CA TRP A 155 -5.55 -9.77 -14.43
C TRP A 155 -5.67 -10.28 -15.87
N SER A 156 -5.96 -9.41 -16.83
CA SER A 156 -5.98 -9.77 -18.26
C SER A 156 -4.61 -9.67 -18.94
N ILE A 157 -3.56 -9.35 -18.19
CA ILE A 157 -2.20 -9.14 -18.71
C ILE A 157 -1.16 -9.94 -17.91
N PRO A 158 0.05 -10.16 -18.45
CA PRO A 158 1.10 -10.92 -17.76
C PRO A 158 1.46 -10.44 -16.36
N SER A 159 2.09 -11.35 -15.60
CA SER A 159 2.64 -11.10 -14.26
C SER A 159 4.17 -11.31 -14.28
N PRO A 160 5.01 -10.25 -14.20
CA PRO A 160 4.66 -8.84 -14.12
C PRO A 160 4.21 -8.25 -15.47
N PRO A 161 3.50 -7.11 -15.47
CA PRO A 161 3.08 -6.44 -16.69
C PRO A 161 4.25 -6.03 -17.59
N PRO A 162 4.07 -6.03 -18.93
CA PRO A 162 5.01 -5.37 -19.82
C PRO A 162 5.00 -3.85 -19.58
N ILE A 163 6.08 -3.15 -19.96
CA ILE A 163 6.25 -1.71 -19.70
C ILE A 163 5.09 -0.87 -20.29
N PHE A 164 4.49 -1.32 -21.39
CA PHE A 164 3.35 -0.66 -22.04
C PHE A 164 1.97 -1.05 -21.47
N ASN A 165 1.92 -1.97 -20.50
CA ASN A 165 0.70 -2.59 -19.96
C ASN A 165 -0.15 -3.31 -21.03
N PHE A 166 -1.00 -2.57 -21.75
CA PHE A 166 -1.94 -3.11 -22.75
C PHE A 166 -1.45 -2.77 -24.16
N ALA A 167 -1.36 -3.78 -25.04
CA ALA A 167 -0.95 -3.56 -26.43
C ALA A 167 -2.03 -2.85 -27.27
N ARG A 168 -3.29 -3.03 -26.88
CA ARG A 168 -4.45 -2.31 -27.42
C ARG A 168 -5.33 -1.85 -26.26
N ILE A 169 -5.88 -0.64 -26.36
CA ILE A 169 -6.76 -0.09 -25.33
C ILE A 169 -8.01 -0.98 -25.23
N PRO A 170 -8.32 -1.55 -24.05
CA PRO A 170 -9.48 -2.41 -23.89
C PRO A 170 -10.78 -1.61 -23.94
N THR A 171 -11.77 -2.10 -24.67
CA THR A 171 -13.16 -1.61 -24.64
C THR A 171 -13.92 -2.30 -23.51
N VAL A 172 -14.42 -1.52 -22.55
CA VAL A 172 -15.09 -2.03 -21.34
C VAL A 172 -16.59 -1.79 -21.45
N HIS A 173 -17.38 -2.86 -21.34
CA HIS A 173 -18.85 -2.82 -21.47
C HIS A 173 -19.59 -3.09 -20.14
N SER A 174 -18.87 -3.40 -19.07
CA SER A 174 -19.43 -3.72 -17.76
C SER A 174 -18.55 -3.16 -16.64
N ARG A 175 -19.04 -3.15 -15.40
CA ARG A 175 -18.23 -2.78 -14.22
C ARG A 175 -17.00 -3.69 -14.08
N ASP A 176 -17.19 -4.98 -14.29
CA ASP A 176 -16.19 -6.02 -14.09
C ASP A 176 -15.68 -6.48 -15.47
N GLY A 177 -14.83 -5.63 -16.08
CA GLY A 177 -14.47 -5.74 -17.50
C GLY A 177 -13.84 -7.07 -17.89
N TRP A 178 -12.87 -7.57 -17.11
CA TRP A 178 -12.22 -8.85 -17.39
C TRP A 178 -13.16 -10.03 -17.11
N TRP A 179 -13.98 -9.94 -16.06
CA TRP A 179 -14.99 -10.96 -15.75
C TRP A 179 -15.99 -11.17 -16.88
N ALA A 180 -16.49 -10.08 -17.47
CA ALA A 180 -17.41 -10.14 -18.60
C ALA A 180 -16.77 -10.74 -19.86
N MET A 181 -15.46 -10.54 -20.07
CA MET A 181 -14.73 -11.16 -21.17
C MET A 181 -14.49 -12.66 -20.95
N LYS A 182 -14.23 -13.09 -19.70
CA LYS A 182 -14.07 -14.51 -19.34
C LYS A 182 -15.38 -15.29 -19.35
N HIS A 183 -16.48 -14.63 -18.97
CA HIS A 183 -17.78 -15.26 -18.74
C HIS A 183 -18.92 -14.47 -19.41
N PRO A 184 -18.92 -14.28 -20.74
CA PRO A 184 -19.98 -13.56 -21.45
C PRO A 184 -21.36 -14.20 -21.21
N GLU A 185 -21.41 -15.52 -21.10
CA GLU A 185 -22.63 -16.30 -20.85
C GLU A 185 -23.29 -15.97 -19.50
N ARG A 186 -22.48 -15.68 -18.47
CA ARG A 186 -23.00 -15.34 -17.14
C ARG A 186 -23.57 -13.92 -17.08
N MET A 187 -23.17 -13.08 -18.02
CA MET A 187 -23.56 -11.67 -18.10
C MET A 187 -24.63 -11.40 -19.16
N HIS A 188 -25.11 -12.44 -19.86
CA HIS A 188 -26.05 -12.33 -20.99
C HIS A 188 -25.56 -11.34 -22.06
N LEU A 189 -24.25 -11.29 -22.27
CA LEU A 189 -23.61 -10.48 -23.30
C LEU A 189 -23.35 -11.37 -24.51
N ASP A 190 -23.47 -10.81 -25.72
CA ASP A 190 -22.93 -11.45 -26.91
C ASP A 190 -21.44 -11.70 -26.71
N PRO A 191 -20.87 -12.84 -27.17
CA PRO A 191 -19.45 -13.11 -27.04
C PRO A 191 -18.64 -11.97 -27.63
N ILE A 192 -17.97 -11.20 -26.75
CA ILE A 192 -17.07 -10.15 -27.18
C ILE A 192 -15.80 -10.85 -27.67
N GLU A 193 -15.41 -10.59 -28.91
CA GLU A 193 -14.16 -11.10 -29.46
C GLU A 193 -13.01 -10.52 -28.64
N VAL A 194 -12.44 -11.33 -27.74
CA VAL A 194 -11.32 -10.94 -26.91
C VAL A 194 -10.10 -10.87 -27.81
N THR A 195 -9.85 -9.70 -28.40
CA THR A 195 -8.53 -9.42 -28.95
C THR A 195 -7.56 -9.55 -27.79
N PRO A 196 -6.50 -10.39 -27.85
CA PRO A 196 -5.61 -10.59 -26.71
C PRO A 196 -5.10 -9.24 -26.19
N LEU A 197 -5.59 -8.80 -25.03
CA LEU A 197 -5.29 -7.48 -24.47
C LEU A 197 -3.84 -7.41 -23.97
N ALA A 198 -3.34 -8.56 -23.52
CA ALA A 198 -1.95 -8.93 -23.61
C ALA A 198 -1.84 -10.46 -23.79
N GLY A 199 -0.83 -10.89 -24.52
CA GLY A 199 -0.60 -12.29 -24.86
C GLY A 199 -0.43 -13.16 -23.61
N GLY A 200 -0.96 -14.39 -23.68
CA GLY A 200 -0.84 -15.39 -22.61
C GLY A 200 0.62 -15.81 -22.30
N PRO A 201 0.80 -16.79 -21.41
CA PRO A 201 2.08 -17.06 -20.77
C PRO A 201 3.13 -17.53 -21.79
N GLY A 202 4.31 -16.92 -21.70
CA GLY A 202 5.47 -17.18 -22.55
C GLY A 202 5.40 -16.39 -23.86
N HIS A 203 6.38 -15.50 -24.04
CA HIS A 203 6.68 -14.76 -25.28
C HIS A 203 5.80 -13.52 -25.59
N ALA A 204 5.76 -12.57 -24.64
CA ALA A 204 5.15 -11.26 -24.87
C ALA A 204 5.83 -10.46 -26.01
N THR A 205 7.15 -10.58 -26.18
CA THR A 205 7.91 -9.91 -27.24
C THR A 205 7.78 -10.60 -28.61
N GLU A 206 7.77 -11.92 -28.65
CA GLU A 206 7.73 -12.71 -29.88
C GLU A 206 6.32 -12.71 -30.53
N ARG A 207 5.25 -12.62 -29.72
CA ARG A 207 3.86 -12.55 -30.23
C ARG A 207 3.27 -11.14 -30.31
N ALA A 208 3.93 -10.12 -29.78
CA ALA A 208 3.57 -8.74 -30.13
C ALA A 208 3.66 -8.55 -31.66
N HIS A 209 4.67 -9.15 -32.30
CA HIS A 209 4.78 -9.23 -33.76
C HIS A 209 3.68 -10.08 -34.41
N GLU A 210 3.15 -11.09 -33.73
CA GLU A 210 2.07 -11.96 -34.24
C GLU A 210 0.69 -11.29 -34.15
N VAL A 211 0.39 -10.52 -33.09
CA VAL A 211 -0.82 -9.69 -32.97
C VAL A 211 -0.82 -8.52 -33.97
N ILE A 212 0.36 -8.09 -34.40
CA ILE A 212 0.55 -7.18 -35.52
C ILE A 212 0.29 -7.91 -36.86
N ALA A 213 0.67 -9.18 -36.97
CA ALA A 213 0.46 -9.99 -38.18
C ALA A 213 -0.99 -10.48 -38.40
N THR A 214 -1.79 -10.61 -37.34
CA THR A 214 -3.22 -10.98 -37.43
C THR A 214 -4.16 -9.80 -37.67
N ALA A 215 -3.68 -8.57 -37.44
CA ALA A 215 -4.30 -7.40 -38.00
C ALA A 215 -4.01 -7.46 -39.50
N GLY A 216 -5.04 -7.48 -40.36
CA GLY A 216 -4.88 -7.71 -41.80
C GLY A 216 -3.79 -6.86 -42.46
N PRO A 217 -3.38 -7.16 -43.70
CA PRO A 217 -2.18 -6.58 -44.35
C PRO A 217 -2.10 -5.04 -44.39
N ASP A 218 -3.19 -4.34 -44.10
CA ASP A 218 -3.30 -2.88 -44.04
C ASP A 218 -3.22 -2.28 -42.61
N ALA A 219 -3.10 -3.11 -41.56
CA ALA A 219 -3.09 -2.64 -40.19
C ALA A 219 -1.68 -2.19 -39.77
N THR A 220 -1.48 -0.88 -39.71
CA THR A 220 -0.29 -0.30 -39.07
C THR A 220 -0.21 -0.75 -37.62
N PRO A 221 0.92 -1.31 -37.15
CA PRO A 221 1.08 -1.59 -35.73
C PRO A 221 0.86 -0.30 -34.93
N PRO A 222 0.05 -0.31 -33.87
CA PRO A 222 -0.14 0.88 -33.06
C PRO A 222 1.21 1.30 -32.48
N VAL A 223 1.67 2.49 -32.84
CA VAL A 223 2.87 3.08 -32.23
C VAL A 223 2.50 3.44 -30.80
N ILE A 224 2.96 2.64 -29.84
CA ILE A 224 2.75 2.91 -28.41
C ILE A 224 3.72 4.01 -27.99
N HIS A 225 3.21 5.16 -27.60
CA HIS A 225 4.02 6.25 -27.07
C HIS A 225 4.47 5.93 -25.64
N MET A 226 5.78 5.69 -25.46
CA MET A 226 6.38 5.43 -24.16
C MET A 226 7.10 6.70 -23.67
N PRO A 227 6.75 7.27 -22.50
CA PRO A 227 7.47 8.41 -21.97
C PRO A 227 8.93 8.04 -21.68
N SER A 228 9.86 8.92 -22.02
CA SER A 228 11.28 8.75 -21.70
C SER A 228 11.55 9.02 -20.20
N PRO A 229 12.53 8.34 -19.59
CA PRO A 229 12.89 8.60 -18.21
C PRO A 229 13.54 9.98 -18.06
N SER A 230 13.10 10.74 -17.06
CA SER A 230 13.60 12.09 -16.76
C SER A 230 14.21 12.16 -15.36
N TYR A 231 15.35 12.84 -15.23
CA TYR A 231 16.04 13.06 -13.95
C TYR A 231 15.57 14.34 -13.23
N TRP A 232 14.81 15.22 -13.91
CA TRP A 232 14.35 16.49 -13.34
C TRP A 232 13.47 16.36 -12.10
N PRO A 233 12.54 15.37 -12.00
CA PRO A 233 11.77 15.17 -10.78
C PRO A 233 12.66 14.86 -9.57
N LEU A 234 13.73 14.07 -9.77
CA LEU A 234 14.68 13.73 -8.71
C LEU A 234 15.46 14.96 -8.23
N LEU A 235 15.94 15.80 -9.16
CA LEU A 235 16.64 17.04 -8.82
C LEU A 235 15.72 18.04 -8.11
N SER A 236 14.46 18.12 -8.53
CA SER A 236 13.45 18.97 -7.89
C SER A 236 13.17 18.51 -6.46
N ALA A 237 13.01 17.20 -6.26
CA ALA A 237 12.84 16.62 -4.93
C ALA A 237 14.08 16.87 -4.04
N LEU A 238 15.29 16.75 -4.59
CA LEU A 238 16.52 17.03 -3.87
C LEU A 238 16.62 18.52 -3.49
N GLY A 239 16.30 19.44 -4.40
CA GLY A 239 16.28 20.88 -4.13
C GLY A 239 15.30 21.24 -3.02
N LEU A 240 14.10 20.67 -3.05
CA LEU A 240 13.09 20.83 -2.00
C LEU A 240 13.58 20.29 -0.65
N ALA A 241 14.17 19.09 -0.63
CA ALA A 241 14.72 18.48 0.58
C ALA A 241 15.87 19.31 1.16
N MET A 242 16.77 19.80 0.31
CA MET A 242 17.85 20.69 0.71
C MET A 242 17.33 22.00 1.30
N MET A 243 16.35 22.62 0.62
CA MET A 243 15.72 23.86 1.09
C MET A 243 15.09 23.66 2.49
N ALA A 244 14.29 22.62 2.66
CA ALA A 244 13.66 22.30 3.94
C ALA A 244 14.70 22.02 5.04
N SER A 245 15.75 21.25 4.72
CA SER A 245 16.81 20.92 5.68
C SER A 245 17.58 22.17 6.12
N GLY A 246 17.86 23.09 5.19
CA GLY A 246 18.54 24.36 5.50
C GLY A 246 17.74 25.25 6.46
N LEU A 247 16.41 25.25 6.32
CA LEU A 247 15.51 25.99 7.22
C LEU A 247 15.37 25.32 8.60
N LEU A 248 15.41 23.99 8.66
CA LEU A 248 15.19 23.23 9.89
C LEU A 248 16.46 23.07 10.73
N MET A 249 17.64 22.99 10.12
CA MET A 249 18.91 22.71 10.81
C MET A 249 19.67 23.99 11.21
N ALA A 250 18.93 25.05 11.49
CA ALA A 250 19.45 26.38 11.80
C ALA A 250 20.41 26.41 12.99
N ASP A 251 20.04 25.70 14.05
CA ASP A 251 20.82 25.68 15.29
C ASP A 251 22.04 24.74 15.23
N ALA A 252 22.08 23.81 14.27
CA ALA A 252 23.11 22.78 14.17
C ALA A 252 24.36 23.24 13.41
N PHE A 253 24.21 24.17 12.47
CA PHE A 253 25.29 24.57 11.54
C PHE A 253 25.67 26.06 11.63
N GLY A 254 24.98 26.82 12.47
CA GLY A 254 25.24 28.23 12.72
C GLY A 254 24.45 29.18 11.80
N PRO A 255 24.46 30.49 12.08
CA PRO A 255 23.57 31.45 11.42
C PRO A 255 23.83 31.66 9.92
N ILE A 256 25.02 31.27 9.42
CA ILE A 256 25.44 31.49 8.02
C ILE A 256 25.10 30.30 7.12
N THR A 257 24.99 29.09 7.66
CA THR A 257 24.72 27.88 6.86
C THR A 257 23.26 27.74 6.44
N ILE A 258 22.34 28.32 7.23
CA ILE A 258 20.91 28.41 6.91
C ILE A 258 20.67 29.07 5.56
N PRO A 259 21.09 30.33 5.34
CA PRO A 259 20.84 30.98 4.06
C PRO A 259 21.54 30.25 2.93
N ILE A 260 22.76 29.74 3.12
CA ILE A 260 23.49 29.07 2.04
C ILE A 260 22.76 27.80 1.59
N PHE A 261 22.43 26.89 2.50
CA PHE A 261 21.81 25.60 2.14
C PHE A 261 20.37 25.78 1.64
N ALA A 262 19.61 26.71 2.24
CA ALA A 262 18.27 27.03 1.78
C ALA A 262 18.28 27.69 0.39
N ILE A 263 19.18 28.65 0.14
CA ILE A 263 19.32 29.31 -1.17
C ILE A 263 19.78 28.30 -2.23
N LEU A 264 20.76 27.44 -1.93
CA LEU A 264 21.19 26.40 -2.86
C LEU A 264 20.04 25.41 -3.18
N GLY A 265 19.24 25.05 -2.17
CA GLY A 265 18.04 24.23 -2.38
C GLY A 265 17.01 24.89 -3.28
N VAL A 266 16.73 26.19 -3.07
CA VAL A 266 15.83 26.98 -3.92
C VAL A 266 16.36 27.08 -5.34
N LEU A 267 17.65 27.39 -5.51
CA LEU A 267 18.28 27.48 -6.83
C LEU A 267 18.23 26.14 -7.57
N LEU A 268 18.48 25.04 -6.88
CA LEU A 268 18.38 23.70 -7.46
C LEU A 268 16.93 23.36 -7.85
N LEU A 269 15.95 23.64 -6.99
CA LEU A 269 14.53 23.39 -7.25
C LEU A 269 13.99 24.23 -8.41
N VAL A 270 14.26 25.53 -8.41
CA VAL A 270 13.81 26.44 -9.48
C VAL A 270 14.55 26.12 -10.77
N GLY A 271 15.85 25.89 -10.70
CA GLY A 271 16.67 25.51 -11.83
C GLY A 271 16.25 24.17 -12.44
N SER A 272 15.87 23.19 -11.63
CA SER A 272 15.40 21.89 -12.11
C SER A 272 14.02 21.98 -12.74
N ILE A 273 13.08 22.72 -12.17
CA ILE A 273 11.75 22.93 -12.77
C ILE A 273 11.86 23.71 -14.08
N TYR A 274 12.69 24.76 -14.10
CA TYR A 274 12.95 25.53 -15.31
C TYR A 274 13.60 24.67 -16.39
N GLY A 275 14.63 23.88 -16.05
CA GLY A 275 15.25 22.92 -16.96
C GLY A 275 14.27 21.87 -17.48
N TRP A 276 13.39 21.37 -16.61
CA TRP A 276 12.36 20.42 -16.97
C TRP A 276 11.39 20.97 -18.02
N SER A 277 11.08 22.27 -17.98
CA SER A 277 10.19 22.90 -18.95
C SER A 277 10.70 22.88 -20.41
N PHE A 278 12.00 22.64 -20.61
CA PHE A 278 12.61 22.50 -21.93
C PHE A 278 12.83 21.04 -22.34
N GLU A 279 12.44 20.07 -21.50
CA GLU A 279 12.49 18.66 -21.88
C GLU A 279 11.49 18.41 -23.02
N ALA A 280 11.98 17.86 -24.12
CA ALA A 280 11.14 17.51 -25.24
C ALA A 280 10.13 16.42 -24.82
N PRO A 281 8.88 16.48 -25.30
CA PRO A 281 7.84 15.50 -24.98
C PRO A 281 8.18 14.08 -25.44
#